data_AF-A0A5C7W6L7-F1
#
_entry.id   AF-A0A5C7W6L7-F1
#
_cell.length_a   1.000
_cell.length_b   1.000
_cell.length_c   1.000
_cell.angle_alpha   90.00
_cell.angle_beta   90.00
_cell.angle_gamma   90.00
#
_symmetry.space_group_name_H-M   'P 1'
#
loop_
_entity.id
_entity.type
_entity.pdbx_description
1 polymer ?
#
loop_
_entity_poly.entity_id
_entity_poly.type
_entity_poly.pdbx_seq_one_letter_code
_entity_poly.pdbx_strand_id
1 'polypeptide(L)' 'MKGSRFSEEQIVYAIRQAGSRVPVGHVCWQLGFAEQTFYAWKRGTRI' A
#
# COMPACT_ATOMS: atom_id res chain seq x y z
N MET A 1 5.12 -9.58 -4.67
CA MET A 1 4.92 -9.06 -6.04
C MET A 1 6.23 -9.09 -6.80
N LYS A 2 6.35 -9.84 -7.90
CA LYS A 2 7.62 -9.88 -8.66
C LYS A 2 7.90 -8.51 -9.28
N GLY A 3 8.94 -7.83 -8.81
CA GLY A 3 9.43 -6.57 -9.38
C GLY A 3 8.89 -5.27 -8.75
N SER A 4 8.27 -5.30 -7.57
CA SER A 4 7.96 -4.04 -6.89
C SER A 4 9.23 -3.33 -6.42
N ARG A 5 9.31 -2.01 -6.62
CA ARG A 5 10.39 -1.15 -6.06
C ARG A 5 10.36 -1.05 -4.53
N PHE A 6 9.30 -1.55 -3.88
CA PHE A 6 9.06 -1.42 -2.45
C PHE A 6 9.27 -2.77 -1.76
N SER A 7 9.84 -2.73 -0.55
CA SER A 7 10.00 -3.94 0.28
C SER A 7 8.65 -4.48 0.72
N GLU A 8 8.59 -5.79 0.97
CA GLU A 8 7.38 -6.44 1.45
C GLU A 8 6.91 -5.86 2.80
N GLU A 9 7.84 -5.46 3.69
CA GLU A 9 7.48 -4.78 4.94
C GLU A 9 6.83 -3.41 4.69
N GLN A 10 7.29 -2.66 3.68
CA GLN A 10 6.71 -1.36 3.32
C GLN A 10 5.31 -1.51 2.76
N ILE A 11 5.08 -2.56 1.95
CA ILE A 11 3.77 -2.88 1.39
C ILE A 11 2.79 -3.25 2.51
N VAL A 12 3.19 -4.11 3.44
CA VAL A 12 2.37 -4.50 4.60
C VAL A 12 2.09 -3.31 5.51
N TYR A 13 3.09 -2.45 5.76
CA TYR A 13 2.93 -1.24 6.54
C TYR A 13 1.89 -0.30 5.91
N ALA A 14 1.99 -0.05 4.59
CA ALA A 14 1.04 0.77 3.86
C ALA A 14 -0.39 0.22 3.93
N ILE A 15 -0.57 -1.09 3.69
CA ILE A 15 -1.90 -1.74 3.75
C ILE A 15 -2.49 -1.66 5.16
N ARG A 16 -1.68 -1.84 6.21
CA ARG A 16 -2.14 -1.71 7.61
C ARG A 16 -2.48 -0.27 7.98
N GLN A 17 -1.74 0.70 7.46
CA GLN A 17 -2.01 2.11 7.70
C GLN A 17 -3.33 2.54 7.06
N ALA A 18 -3.61 2.06 5.85
CA ALA A 18 -4.86 2.22 5.14
C ALA A 18 -5.98 1.33 5.72
N GLY A 19 -6.28 1.55 7.00
CA GLY A 19 -7.38 0.97 7.76
C GLY A 19 -8.41 2.03 8.18
N SER A 20 -9.32 1.68 9.08
CA SER A 20 -10.55 2.47 9.40
C SER A 20 -10.38 3.93 9.82
N ARG A 21 -9.15 4.43 9.99
CA ARG A 21 -8.86 5.80 10.46
C ARG A 21 -8.03 6.65 9.49
N VAL A 22 -7.47 6.07 8.41
CA VAL A 22 -6.64 6.82 7.45
C VAL A 22 -7.08 6.50 6.03
N PRO A 23 -7.48 7.51 5.23
CA PRO A 23 -7.86 7.28 3.84
C PRO A 23 -6.64 6.88 3.02
N VAL A 24 -6.84 5.96 2.05
CA VAL A 24 -5.80 5.46 1.14
C VAL A 24 -5.05 6.62 0.47
N GLY A 25 -5.78 7.65 0.01
CA GLY A 25 -5.17 8.84 -0.60
C GLY A 25 -4.15 9.57 0.29
N HIS A 26 -4.38 9.61 1.61
CA HIS A 26 -3.42 10.21 2.55
C HIS A 26 -2.18 9.33 2.72
N VAL A 27 -2.35 8.01 2.80
CA VAL A 27 -1.24 7.04 2.86
C VAL A 27 -0.39 7.12 1.58
N CYS A 28 -1.03 7.17 0.41
CA CYS A 28 -0.39 7.34 -0.89
C CYS A 28 0.40 8.64 -1.00
N TRP A 29 -0.17 9.75 -0.52
CA TRP A 29 0.50 11.04 -0.49
C TRP A 29 1.72 11.04 0.43
N GLN A 30 1.60 10.50 1.65
CA GLN A 30 2.71 10.46 2.61
C GLN A 30 3.86 9.55 2.17
N LEU A 31 3.55 8.41 1.57
CA LEU A 31 4.55 7.40 1.22
C LEU A 31 5.03 7.50 -0.24
N GLY A 32 4.45 8.41 -1.04
CA GLY A 32 4.94 8.73 -2.38
C GLY A 32 4.67 7.64 -3.43
N PHE A 33 3.50 6.99 -3.38
CA PHE A 33 3.08 6.03 -4.41
C PHE A 33 1.63 6.25 -4.85
N ALA A 34 1.33 5.87 -6.10
CA ALA A 34 -0.01 5.99 -6.64
C ALA A 34 -1.02 5.04 -5.97
N GLU A 35 -2.29 5.46 -5.87
CA GLU A 35 -3.37 4.62 -5.34
C GLU A 35 -3.54 3.31 -6.14
N GLN A 36 -3.29 3.34 -7.46
CA GLN A 36 -3.30 2.11 -8.28
C GLN A 36 -2.29 1.06 -7.78
N THR A 37 -1.12 1.51 -7.32
CA THR A 37 -0.09 0.64 -6.75
C THR A 37 -0.61 0.01 -5.45
N PHE A 38 -1.24 0.80 -4.59
CA PHE A 38 -1.85 0.33 -3.35
C PHE A 38 -2.93 -0.74 -3.60
N TYR A 39 -3.84 -0.51 -4.54
CA TYR A 39 -4.89 -1.49 -4.86
C TYR A 39 -4.32 -2.75 -5.55
N ALA A 40 -3.24 -2.63 -6.33
CA ALA A 40 -2.53 -3.79 -6.85
C ALA A 40 -1.94 -4.64 -5.71
N TRP A 41 -1.41 -3.99 -4.66
CA TRP A 41 -0.91 -4.67 -3.47
C TRP A 41 -2.04 -5.36 -2.73
N LYS A 42 -3.14 -4.64 -2.45
CA LYS A 42 -4.31 -5.22 -1.76
C LYS A 42 -4.92 -6.42 -2.49
N ARG A 43 -4.90 -6.46 -3.82
CA ARG A 43 -5.37 -7.61 -4.61
C ARG A 43 -4.41 -8.80 -4.57
N GLY A 44 -3.10 -8.54 -4.55
CA GLY A 44 -2.07 -9.58 -4.54
C GLY A 44 -1.74 -10.11 -3.14
N THR A 45 -1.98 -9.32 -2.10
CA THR A 45 -1.68 -9.67 -0.71
C THR A 45 -2.97 -10.17 -0.05
N ARG A 46 -3.03 -11.47 0.28
CA ARG A 46 -4.07 -12.03 1.16
C ARG A 46 -3.76 -11.64 2.61
N ILE A 47 -4.13 -10.42 3.00
CA ILE A 47 -4.16 -9.94 4.39
C ILE A 47 -5.49 -9.27 4.69
#